data_AF-A0AAQ3SC59-F1
#
_entry.id   AF-A0AAQ3SC59-F1
#
_cell.length_a   1.000
_cell.length_b   1.000
_cell.length_c   1.000
_cell.angle_alpha   90.00
_cell.angle_beta   90.00
_cell.angle_gamma   90.00
#
_symmetry.space_group_name_H-M   'P 1'
#
loop_
_entity.id
_entity.type
_entity.pdbx_description
1 polymer ?
#
loop_
_entity_poly.entity_id
_entity_poly.type
_entity_poly.pdbx_seq_one_letter_code
_entity_poly.pdbx_strand_id
1 'polypeptide(L)'
;MITLMGFMFLLVSALIGYIYSPHLDSAPPRWVHFAHGLLLFLYQTFDAVDGKQARRTNSSSPLGELFDHGCDALACTFESLAFGSTAMCGRGTFWWWLISAITFYGATWEHYFTNTLILPVINGPTEGLMIIYICHFFTGIVGAEWWAQPFGKSLPFLSWLPYLEGIPTFKAVLCLMIAFGVTPTVTCNVTNVYKVVKARNGSMPLALAMLYPFVVLVGGVLMWDYLSPSDIMGRYPHLVVIGTGLTFGYLVDSSVSMNTVALYLHFATSVIHEITNALGIYCFSLQVKPNSGQALVSTNFALFDKFELTWSL
;
A
#
# COMPACT_ATOMS: atom_id res chain seq x y z
N MET A 1 -12.71 19.54 1.94
CA MET A 1 -12.54 19.70 3.40
C MET A 1 -12.96 18.45 4.15
N ILE A 2 -14.12 17.86 3.85
CA ILE A 2 -14.57 16.59 4.45
C ILE A 2 -13.57 15.47 4.14
N THR A 3 -13.16 15.33 2.87
CA THR A 3 -12.09 14.42 2.42
C THR A 3 -10.83 14.52 3.28
N LEU A 4 -10.27 15.74 3.41
CA LEU A 4 -9.07 15.99 4.22
C LEU A 4 -9.29 15.63 5.69
N MET A 5 -10.44 15.96 6.27
CA MET A 5 -10.77 15.62 7.64
C MET A 5 -10.85 14.09 7.83
N GLY A 6 -11.47 13.39 6.89
CA GLY A 6 -11.50 11.92 6.85
C GLY A 6 -10.08 11.34 6.80
N PHE A 7 -9.25 11.85 5.89
CA PHE A 7 -7.86 11.43 5.74
C PHE A 7 -7.02 11.65 7.00
N MET A 8 -7.26 12.74 7.75
CA MET A 8 -6.57 12.99 9.03
C MET A 8 -6.83 11.88 10.06
N PHE A 9 -7.98 11.21 10.04
CA PHE A 9 -8.22 10.06 10.92
C PHE A 9 -7.27 8.90 10.62
N LEU A 10 -6.95 8.65 9.34
CA LEU A 10 -5.99 7.62 8.95
C LEU A 10 -4.55 7.98 9.38
N LEU A 11 -4.16 9.25 9.24
CA LEU A 11 -2.86 9.74 9.70
C LEU A 11 -2.70 9.59 11.22
N VAL A 12 -3.73 9.97 11.98
CA VAL A 12 -3.75 9.80 13.44
C VAL A 12 -3.70 8.31 13.80
N SER A 13 -4.46 7.47 13.09
CA SER A 13 -4.45 6.01 13.30
C SER A 13 -3.05 5.44 13.09
N ALA A 14 -2.40 5.75 11.97
CA ALA A 14 -1.04 5.30 11.69
C ALA A 14 -0.01 5.84 12.69
N LEU A 15 -0.14 7.10 13.14
CA LEU A 15 0.73 7.68 14.16
C LEU A 15 0.61 6.96 15.50
N ILE A 16 -0.61 6.64 15.95
CA ILE A 16 -0.82 5.84 17.16
C ILE A 16 -0.15 4.47 16.98
N GLY A 17 -0.34 3.82 15.83
CA GLY A 17 0.31 2.55 15.50
C GLY A 17 1.83 2.63 15.58
N TYR A 18 2.43 3.70 15.04
CA TYR A 18 3.88 3.92 15.12
C TYR A 18 4.38 4.10 16.55
N ILE A 19 3.66 4.85 17.39
CA ILE A 19 4.05 5.11 18.78
C ILE A 19 4.03 3.83 19.61
N TYR A 20 3.02 2.97 19.43
CA TYR A 20 2.81 1.79 20.28
C TYR A 20 3.31 0.48 19.69
N SER A 21 3.54 0.41 18.37
CA SER A 21 4.08 -0.75 17.66
C SER A 21 5.06 -0.30 16.56
N PRO A 22 6.26 0.20 16.92
CA PRO A 22 7.20 0.82 15.98
C PRO A 22 7.78 -0.16 14.95
N HIS A 23 7.74 -1.46 15.22
CA HIS A 23 8.14 -2.52 14.29
C HIS A 23 6.96 -3.38 13.80
N LEU A 24 5.73 -3.03 14.20
CA LEU A 24 4.48 -3.73 13.84
C LEU A 24 4.44 -5.21 14.25
N ASP A 25 5.33 -5.66 15.12
CA ASP A 25 5.52 -7.06 15.54
C ASP A 25 5.26 -7.28 17.04
N SER A 26 4.98 -6.20 17.77
CA SER A 26 4.66 -6.21 19.19
C SER A 26 3.22 -5.80 19.43
N ALA A 27 2.59 -6.42 20.44
CA ALA A 27 1.19 -6.19 20.79
C ALA A 27 1.02 -4.77 21.35
N PRO A 28 0.30 -3.87 20.66
CA PRO A 28 0.00 -2.57 21.23
C PRO A 28 -1.03 -2.70 22.36
N PRO A 29 -1.16 -1.69 23.24
CA PRO A 29 -2.22 -1.66 24.24
C PRO A 29 -3.60 -1.79 23.59
N ARG A 30 -4.51 -2.52 24.23
CA ARG A 30 -5.79 -2.93 23.61
C ARG A 30 -6.66 -1.78 23.11
N TRP A 31 -6.58 -0.62 23.76
CA TRP A 31 -7.31 0.58 23.35
C TRP A 31 -6.86 1.10 21.97
N VAL A 32 -5.61 0.82 21.55
CA VAL A 32 -5.08 1.19 20.24
C VAL A 32 -5.88 0.52 19.12
N HIS A 33 -6.27 -0.75 19.29
CA HIS A 33 -7.13 -1.42 18.32
C HIS A 33 -8.53 -0.78 18.24
N PHE A 34 -9.11 -0.40 19.38
CA PHE A 34 -10.38 0.34 19.37
C PHE A 34 -10.25 1.71 18.68
N ALA A 35 -9.12 2.40 18.89
CA ALA A 35 -8.82 3.65 18.20
C ALA A 35 -8.69 3.44 16.69
N HIS A 36 -7.93 2.44 16.23
CA HIS A 36 -7.81 2.11 14.80
C HIS A 36 -9.19 1.84 14.17
N GLY A 37 -10.01 1.00 14.81
CA GLY A 37 -11.36 0.69 14.33
C GLY A 37 -12.27 1.92 14.25
N LEU A 38 -12.27 2.76 15.29
CA LEU A 38 -13.08 3.98 15.31
C LEU A 38 -12.64 4.99 14.24
N LEU A 39 -11.32 5.21 14.11
CA LEU A 39 -10.76 6.14 13.15
C LEU A 39 -11.02 5.69 11.71
N LEU A 40 -10.91 4.39 11.42
CA LEU A 40 -11.23 3.85 10.11
C LEU A 40 -12.73 3.96 9.78
N PHE A 41 -13.60 3.67 10.74
CA PHE A 41 -15.04 3.88 10.58
C PHE A 41 -15.38 5.35 10.28
N LEU A 42 -14.73 6.29 10.96
CA LEU A 42 -14.91 7.71 10.71
C LEU A 42 -14.38 8.11 9.33
N TYR A 43 -13.21 7.63 8.91
CA TYR A 43 -12.69 7.86 7.56
C TYR A 43 -13.70 7.38 6.50
N GLN A 44 -14.13 6.12 6.55
CA GLN A 44 -15.09 5.56 5.59
C GLN A 44 -16.40 6.36 5.57
N THR A 45 -16.86 6.83 6.73
CA THR A 45 -18.07 7.65 6.81
C THR A 45 -17.87 9.00 6.13
N PHE A 46 -16.72 9.64 6.33
CA PHE A 46 -16.41 10.95 5.76
C PHE A 46 -16.20 10.90 4.25
N ASP A 47 -15.49 9.87 3.79
CA ASP A 47 -15.34 9.50 2.38
C ASP A 47 -16.72 9.34 1.71
N ALA A 48 -17.60 8.50 2.27
CA ALA A 48 -18.91 8.23 1.67
C ALA A 48 -19.88 9.45 1.62
N VAL A 49 -19.60 10.53 2.36
CA VAL A 49 -20.46 11.73 2.41
C VAL A 49 -19.90 12.93 1.67
N ASP A 50 -18.60 12.96 1.33
CA ASP A 50 -17.98 14.18 0.81
C ASP A 50 -18.48 14.56 -0.59
N GLY A 51 -18.59 13.60 -1.52
CA GLY A 51 -19.08 13.81 -2.87
C GLY A 51 -20.59 14.06 -2.88
N LYS A 52 -21.32 13.42 -1.96
CA LYS A 52 -22.75 13.71 -1.74
C LYS A 52 -22.95 15.14 -1.28
N GLN A 53 -22.11 15.60 -0.35
CA GLN A 53 -22.16 16.96 0.14
C GLN A 53 -21.74 17.96 -0.95
N ALA A 54 -20.67 17.68 -1.69
CA ALA A 54 -20.21 18.54 -2.77
C ALA A 54 -21.28 18.74 -3.86
N ARG A 55 -22.02 17.68 -4.21
CA ARG A 55 -23.18 17.77 -5.12
C ARG A 55 -24.32 18.59 -4.52
N ARG A 56 -24.62 18.39 -3.23
CA ARG A 56 -25.68 19.13 -2.53
C ARG A 56 -25.37 20.63 -2.44
N THR A 57 -24.10 21.01 -2.28
CA THR A 57 -23.67 22.41 -2.15
C THR A 57 -23.22 23.04 -3.47
N ASN A 58 -23.37 22.35 -4.61
CA ASN A 58 -22.89 22.80 -5.93
C ASN A 58 -21.39 23.17 -5.92
N SER A 59 -20.58 22.44 -5.16
CA SER A 59 -19.14 22.67 -5.01
C SER A 59 -18.29 21.52 -5.55
N SER A 60 -18.86 20.66 -6.40
CA SER A 60 -18.13 19.60 -7.11
C SER A 60 -17.09 20.21 -8.06
N SER A 61 -15.89 19.65 -8.09
CA SER A 61 -14.81 20.10 -8.97
C SER A 61 -13.88 18.94 -9.35
N PRO A 62 -13.24 18.97 -10.54
CA PRO A 62 -12.25 17.94 -10.93
C PRO A 62 -11.06 17.85 -9.97
N LEU A 63 -10.64 18.98 -9.38
CA LEU A 63 -9.57 18.99 -8.38
C LEU A 63 -10.00 18.30 -7.08
N GLY A 64 -11.27 18.47 -6.68
CA GLY A 64 -11.82 17.78 -5.51
C GLY A 64 -11.87 16.27 -5.71
N GLU A 65 -12.28 15.81 -6.90
CA GLU A 65 -12.28 14.39 -7.27
C GLU A 65 -10.86 13.81 -7.33
N LEU A 66 -9.90 14.53 -7.91
CA LEU A 66 -8.49 14.13 -7.91
C LEU A 66 -7.92 14.01 -6.49
N PHE A 67 -8.25 14.96 -5.62
CA PHE A 67 -7.77 14.97 -4.23
C PHE A 67 -8.37 13.81 -3.40
N ASP A 68 -9.65 13.51 -3.62
CA ASP A 68 -10.35 12.37 -3.02
C ASP A 68 -9.72 11.04 -3.42
N HIS A 69 -9.50 10.86 -4.73
CA HIS A 69 -8.82 9.69 -5.28
C HIS A 69 -7.41 9.50 -4.68
N GLY A 70 -6.62 10.58 -4.58
CA GLY A 70 -5.30 10.52 -3.96
C GLY A 70 -5.34 10.14 -2.48
N CYS A 71 -6.34 10.62 -1.73
CA CYS A 71 -6.56 10.23 -0.34
C CYS A 71 -6.89 8.74 -0.21
N ASP A 72 -7.73 8.19 -1.09
CA ASP A 72 -8.08 6.77 -1.12
C ASP A 72 -6.89 5.87 -1.49
N ALA A 73 -6.05 6.33 -2.41
CA ALA A 73 -4.80 5.64 -2.73
C ALA A 73 -3.86 5.57 -1.53
N LEU A 74 -3.74 6.67 -0.78
CA LEU A 74 -2.95 6.72 0.45
C LEU A 74 -3.62 5.98 1.62
N ALA A 75 -4.95 5.84 1.62
CA ALA A 75 -5.66 5.05 2.61
C ALA A 75 -5.21 3.59 2.60
N CYS A 76 -4.92 3.03 1.42
CA CYS A 76 -4.30 1.70 1.30
C CYS A 76 -3.02 1.56 2.14
N THR A 77 -2.26 2.64 2.28
CA THR A 77 -1.00 2.70 3.01
C THR A 77 -1.21 2.83 4.50
N PHE A 78 -1.90 3.87 4.93
CA PHE A 78 -2.07 4.16 6.36
C PHE A 78 -2.93 3.10 7.05
N GLU A 79 -3.93 2.56 6.35
CA GLU A 79 -4.73 1.47 6.91
C GLU A 79 -3.94 0.17 7.00
N SER A 80 -3.06 -0.12 6.05
CA SER A 80 -2.20 -1.31 6.16
C SER A 80 -1.24 -1.23 7.34
N LEU A 81 -0.76 -0.03 7.70
CA LEU A 81 0.03 0.17 8.92
C LEU A 81 -0.77 -0.04 10.20
N ALA A 82 -1.98 0.52 10.25
CA ALA A 82 -2.89 0.31 11.37
C ALA A 82 -3.25 -1.17 11.53
N PHE A 83 -3.57 -1.85 10.43
CA PHE A 83 -3.84 -3.28 10.44
C PHE A 83 -2.60 -4.11 10.77
N GLY A 84 -1.42 -3.71 10.30
CA GLY A 84 -0.15 -4.33 10.66
C GLY A 84 0.13 -4.31 12.16
N SER A 85 -0.14 -3.16 12.79
CA SER A 85 -0.08 -2.97 14.25
C SER A 85 -1.11 -3.87 14.96
N THR A 86 -2.34 -3.93 14.45
CA THR A 86 -3.40 -4.79 14.98
C THR A 86 -3.08 -6.28 14.88
N ALA A 87 -2.52 -6.72 13.75
CA ALA A 87 -2.23 -8.11 13.47
C ALA A 87 -0.85 -8.59 13.96
N MET A 88 -0.04 -7.68 14.52
CA MET A 88 1.37 -7.92 14.89
C MET A 88 2.16 -8.62 13.77
N CYS A 89 1.93 -8.22 12.52
CA CYS A 89 2.45 -8.97 11.39
C CYS A 89 3.83 -8.50 10.91
N GLY A 90 4.41 -7.46 11.51
CA GLY A 90 5.76 -6.96 11.24
C GLY A 90 5.98 -6.71 9.76
N ARG A 91 7.00 -7.36 9.18
CA ARG A 91 7.28 -7.35 7.73
C ARG A 91 6.09 -7.82 6.86
N GLY A 92 5.18 -8.62 7.44
CA GLY A 92 3.92 -9.05 6.83
C GLY A 92 3.03 -7.88 6.40
N THR A 93 3.17 -6.72 7.04
CA THR A 93 2.41 -5.50 6.73
C THR A 93 2.56 -5.06 5.27
N PHE A 94 3.74 -5.25 4.68
CA PHE A 94 3.96 -4.95 3.27
C PHE A 94 3.04 -5.76 2.35
N TRP A 95 2.77 -7.02 2.68
CA TRP A 95 1.89 -7.87 1.87
C TRP A 95 0.42 -7.50 2.02
N TRP A 96 0.01 -7.03 3.21
CA TRP A 96 -1.31 -6.44 3.44
C TRP A 96 -1.50 -5.16 2.62
N TRP A 97 -0.48 -4.30 2.60
CA TRP A 97 -0.44 -3.15 1.70
C TRP A 97 -0.53 -3.56 0.23
N LEU A 98 0.25 -4.55 -0.19
CA LEU A 98 0.31 -4.97 -1.58
C LEU A 98 -1.04 -5.47 -2.09
N ILE A 99 -1.78 -6.28 -1.30
CA ILE A 99 -3.09 -6.77 -1.74
C ILE A 99 -4.10 -5.62 -1.88
N SER A 100 -4.05 -4.64 -0.98
CA SER A 100 -4.89 -3.45 -1.04
C SER A 100 -4.55 -2.61 -2.29
N ALA A 101 -3.26 -2.31 -2.48
CA ALA A 101 -2.76 -1.56 -3.62
C ALA A 101 -3.08 -2.24 -4.96
N ILE A 102 -2.96 -3.57 -5.07
CA ILE A 102 -3.34 -4.32 -6.28
C ILE A 102 -4.83 -4.12 -6.59
N THR A 103 -5.70 -4.26 -5.59
CA THR A 103 -7.15 -4.12 -5.81
C THR A 103 -7.52 -2.69 -6.22
N PHE A 104 -6.94 -1.69 -5.55
CA PHE A 104 -7.20 -0.28 -5.83
C PHE A 104 -6.64 0.16 -7.19
N TYR A 105 -5.41 -0.22 -7.50
CA TYR A 105 -4.79 0.08 -8.80
C TYR A 105 -5.53 -0.60 -9.94
N GLY A 106 -5.97 -1.85 -9.74
CA GLY A 106 -6.79 -2.56 -10.71
C GLY A 106 -8.13 -1.88 -10.99
N ALA A 107 -8.80 -1.35 -9.95
CA ALA A 107 -10.04 -0.60 -10.10
C ALA A 107 -9.82 0.76 -10.79
N THR A 108 -8.72 1.44 -10.46
CA THR A 108 -8.31 2.70 -11.13
C THR A 108 -8.00 2.45 -12.62
N TRP A 109 -7.29 1.37 -12.93
CA TRP A 109 -7.00 0.95 -14.30
C TRP A 109 -8.29 0.59 -15.06
N GLU A 110 -9.23 -0.13 -14.42
CA GLU A 110 -10.53 -0.39 -15.02
C GLU A 110 -11.31 0.90 -15.30
N HIS A 111 -11.34 1.82 -14.33
CA HIS A 111 -11.97 3.12 -14.44
C HIS A 111 -11.44 3.91 -15.64
N TYR A 112 -10.12 3.89 -15.87
CA TYR A 112 -9.49 4.56 -17.02
C TYR A 112 -10.05 4.08 -18.38
N PHE A 113 -10.29 2.78 -18.55
CA PHE A 113 -10.83 2.26 -19.82
C PHE A 113 -12.34 2.44 -19.94
N THR A 114 -13.05 2.18 -18.84
CA THR A 114 -14.52 2.17 -18.81
C THR A 114 -15.13 3.57 -18.69
N ASN A 115 -14.37 4.55 -18.19
CA ASN A 115 -14.82 5.88 -17.76
C ASN A 115 -15.90 5.86 -16.66
N THR A 116 -16.01 4.75 -15.94
CA THR A 116 -17.01 4.57 -14.87
C THR A 116 -16.38 3.75 -13.76
N LEU A 117 -16.53 4.19 -12.50
CA LEU A 117 -16.06 3.40 -11.37
C LEU A 117 -17.07 2.28 -11.12
N ILE A 118 -16.71 1.04 -11.47
CA ILE A 118 -17.60 -0.12 -11.33
C ILE A 118 -17.38 -0.73 -9.95
N LEU A 119 -18.28 -0.41 -9.01
CA LEU A 119 -18.27 -1.01 -7.68
C LEU A 119 -19.26 -2.18 -7.63
N PRO A 120 -18.79 -3.43 -7.47
CA PRO A 120 -19.67 -4.55 -7.20
C PRO A 120 -20.39 -4.40 -5.86
N VAL A 121 -21.46 -5.17 -5.67
CA VAL A 121 -22.26 -5.17 -4.42
C VAL A 121 -21.38 -5.42 -3.19
N ILE A 122 -20.35 -6.26 -3.32
CA ILE A 122 -19.29 -6.42 -2.33
C ILE A 122 -18.04 -5.78 -2.91
N ASN A 123 -17.61 -4.67 -2.34
CA ASN A 123 -16.46 -3.88 -2.80
C ASN A 123 -15.51 -3.54 -1.65
N GLY A 124 -14.29 -3.14 -2.02
CA GLY A 124 -13.26 -2.74 -1.06
C GLY A 124 -13.65 -1.53 -0.21
N PRO A 125 -14.04 -0.38 -0.81
CA PRO A 125 -14.33 0.85 -0.07
C PRO A 125 -15.45 0.74 0.95
N THR A 126 -16.43 -0.15 0.73
CA THR A 126 -17.57 -0.33 1.65
C THR A 126 -17.39 -1.55 2.57
N GLU A 127 -17.50 -2.75 2.02
CA GLU A 127 -17.48 -3.99 2.80
C GLU A 127 -16.07 -4.32 3.29
N GLY A 128 -15.04 -4.05 2.47
CA GLY A 128 -13.64 -4.27 2.83
C GLY A 128 -13.21 -3.46 4.05
N LEU A 129 -13.41 -2.13 4.02
CA LEU A 129 -13.12 -1.26 5.15
C LEU A 129 -13.95 -1.62 6.40
N MET A 130 -15.21 -2.03 6.20
CA MET A 130 -16.05 -2.54 7.29
C MET A 130 -15.47 -3.76 7.96
N ILE A 131 -15.05 -4.76 7.19
CA ILE A 131 -14.41 -5.96 7.72
C ILE A 131 -13.17 -5.58 8.52
N ILE A 132 -12.36 -4.63 8.02
CA ILE A 132 -11.14 -4.21 8.68
C ILE A 132 -11.42 -3.52 10.02
N TYR A 133 -12.36 -2.56 10.11
CA TYR A 133 -12.67 -1.94 11.40
C TYR A 133 -13.33 -2.91 12.38
N ILE A 134 -14.11 -3.89 11.91
CA ILE A 134 -14.64 -4.96 12.75
C ILE A 134 -13.49 -5.82 13.29
N CYS A 135 -12.50 -6.15 12.46
CA CYS A 135 -11.30 -6.87 12.87
C CYS A 135 -10.52 -6.09 13.93
N HIS A 136 -10.40 -4.76 13.80
CA HIS A 136 -9.79 -3.91 14.83
C HIS A 136 -10.52 -4.04 16.17
N PHE A 137 -11.84 -3.87 16.19
CA PHE A 137 -12.63 -3.99 17.42
C PHE A 137 -12.57 -5.40 18.02
N PHE A 138 -12.67 -6.43 17.18
CA PHE A 138 -12.51 -7.82 17.59
C PHE A 138 -11.16 -8.06 18.25
N THR A 139 -10.08 -7.54 17.66
CA THR A 139 -8.73 -7.66 18.21
C THR A 139 -8.59 -6.92 19.54
N GLY A 140 -9.28 -5.78 19.71
CA GLY A 140 -9.42 -5.11 21.00
C GLY A 140 -10.06 -5.98 22.10
N ILE A 141 -10.80 -7.04 21.74
CA ILE A 141 -11.47 -8.00 22.64
C ILE A 141 -10.68 -9.32 22.80
N VAL A 142 -9.95 -9.78 21.78
CA VAL A 142 -9.20 -11.05 21.90
C VAL A 142 -7.69 -10.87 22.15
N GLY A 143 -7.14 -9.70 21.88
CA GLY A 143 -5.70 -9.44 21.89
C GLY A 143 -5.04 -9.69 20.54
N ALA A 144 -3.97 -8.97 20.25
CA ALA A 144 -3.27 -9.04 18.97
C ALA A 144 -2.53 -10.38 18.76
N GLU A 145 -2.21 -11.09 19.85
CA GLU A 145 -1.59 -12.41 19.83
C GLU A 145 -2.48 -13.46 19.15
N TRP A 146 -3.79 -13.21 19.05
CA TRP A 146 -4.72 -14.02 18.29
C TRP A 146 -4.32 -14.11 16.80
N TRP A 147 -3.70 -13.06 16.25
CA TRP A 147 -3.22 -13.05 14.86
C TRP A 147 -1.90 -13.79 14.69
N ALA A 148 -1.03 -13.75 15.69
CA ALA A 148 0.30 -14.35 15.64
C ALA A 148 0.30 -15.86 15.94
N GLN A 149 -0.68 -16.35 16.71
CA GLN A 149 -0.78 -17.77 17.03
C GLN A 149 -1.19 -18.61 15.80
N PRO A 150 -0.93 -19.93 15.81
CA PRO A 150 -1.32 -20.82 14.71
C PRO A 150 -2.82 -20.76 14.40
N PHE A 151 -3.17 -20.77 13.12
CA PHE A 151 -4.54 -20.61 12.62
C PHE A 151 -5.54 -21.56 13.28
N GLY A 152 -5.19 -22.84 13.43
CA GLY A 152 -6.03 -23.84 14.08
C GLY A 152 -6.31 -23.56 15.57
N LYS A 153 -5.50 -22.75 16.25
CA LYS A 153 -5.77 -22.31 17.62
C LYS A 153 -6.73 -21.11 17.66
N SER A 154 -6.64 -20.22 16.68
CA SER A 154 -7.51 -19.05 16.55
C SER A 154 -8.92 -19.43 16.09
N LEU A 155 -9.04 -20.39 15.18
CA LEU A 155 -10.30 -20.92 14.67
C LEU A 155 -10.32 -22.46 14.78
N PRO A 156 -10.56 -23.02 15.98
CA PRO A 156 -10.50 -24.47 16.22
C PRO A 156 -11.44 -25.29 15.35
N PHE A 157 -12.57 -24.74 14.94
CA PHE A 157 -13.53 -25.40 14.05
C PHE A 157 -13.04 -25.54 12.60
N LEU A 158 -11.97 -24.83 12.21
CA LEU A 158 -11.29 -24.95 10.91
C LEU A 158 -9.92 -25.64 11.01
N SER A 159 -9.58 -26.21 12.17
CA SER A 159 -8.29 -26.88 12.41
C SER A 159 -8.06 -28.12 11.53
N TRP A 160 -9.12 -28.67 10.94
CA TRP A 160 -9.06 -29.82 10.04
C TRP A 160 -8.50 -29.50 8.65
N LEU A 161 -8.28 -28.22 8.31
CA LEU A 161 -7.74 -27.81 7.02
C LEU A 161 -6.22 -28.08 6.96
N PRO A 162 -5.75 -29.09 6.20
CA PRO A 162 -4.36 -29.55 6.27
C PRO A 162 -3.34 -28.52 5.77
N TYR A 163 -3.78 -27.60 4.89
CA TYR A 163 -2.91 -26.57 4.31
C TYR A 163 -2.70 -25.35 5.21
N LEU A 164 -3.41 -25.24 6.34
CA LEU A 164 -3.32 -24.11 7.28
C LEU A 164 -2.68 -24.51 8.62
N GLU A 165 -2.22 -25.76 8.75
CA GLU A 165 -1.58 -26.25 9.95
C GLU A 165 -0.24 -25.53 10.18
N GLY A 166 -0.05 -25.00 11.40
CA GLY A 166 1.18 -24.30 11.79
C GLY A 166 1.38 -22.89 11.22
N ILE A 167 0.52 -22.44 10.29
CA ILE A 167 0.58 -21.09 9.72
C ILE A 167 0.01 -20.07 10.73
N PRO A 168 0.70 -18.94 11.00
CA PRO A 168 0.14 -17.84 11.79
C PRO A 168 -1.17 -17.33 11.21
N THR A 169 -2.12 -16.99 12.07
CA THR A 169 -3.49 -16.61 11.67
C THR A 169 -3.50 -15.45 10.68
N PHE A 170 -2.68 -14.42 10.86
CA PHE A 170 -2.62 -13.31 9.89
C PHE A 170 -2.20 -13.77 8.48
N LYS A 171 -1.26 -14.73 8.35
CA LYS A 171 -0.84 -15.23 7.05
C LYS A 171 -1.95 -16.07 6.40
N ALA A 172 -2.63 -16.89 7.19
CA ALA A 172 -3.77 -17.67 6.70
C ALA A 172 -4.89 -16.75 6.20
N VAL A 173 -5.24 -15.70 6.96
CA VAL A 173 -6.26 -14.71 6.53
C VAL A 173 -5.80 -13.96 5.28
N LEU A 174 -4.53 -13.56 5.19
CA LEU A 174 -3.96 -12.95 3.98
C LEU A 174 -4.12 -13.86 2.76
N CYS A 175 -3.77 -15.15 2.87
CA CYS A 175 -3.94 -16.13 1.79
C CYS A 175 -5.42 -16.29 1.39
N LEU A 176 -6.34 -16.33 2.35
CA LEU A 176 -7.78 -16.41 2.10
C LEU A 176 -8.30 -15.15 1.40
N MET A 177 -7.84 -13.96 1.81
CA MET A 177 -8.20 -12.70 1.15
C MET A 177 -7.66 -12.62 -0.27
N ILE A 178 -6.46 -13.16 -0.54
CA ILE A 178 -5.95 -13.26 -1.90
C ILE A 178 -6.87 -14.16 -2.73
N ALA A 179 -7.16 -15.38 -2.24
CA ALA A 179 -7.92 -16.37 -2.98
C ALA A 179 -9.38 -15.95 -3.25
N PHE A 180 -10.06 -15.37 -2.26
CA PHE A 180 -11.50 -15.10 -2.31
C PHE A 180 -11.87 -13.62 -2.46
N GLY A 181 -10.94 -12.70 -2.23
CA GLY A 181 -11.14 -11.27 -2.43
C GLY A 181 -10.39 -10.75 -3.65
N VAL A 182 -9.05 -10.73 -3.57
CA VAL A 182 -8.18 -10.10 -4.58
C VAL A 182 -8.32 -10.78 -5.94
N THR A 183 -8.21 -12.12 -6.01
CA THR A 183 -8.26 -12.85 -7.28
C THR A 183 -9.57 -12.62 -8.03
N PRO A 184 -10.77 -12.75 -7.40
CA PRO A 184 -12.02 -12.38 -8.05
C PRO A 184 -12.07 -10.93 -8.51
N THR A 185 -11.69 -9.97 -7.67
CA THR A 185 -11.69 -8.54 -8.03
C THR A 185 -10.81 -8.25 -9.24
N VAL A 186 -9.56 -8.72 -9.24
CA VAL A 186 -8.63 -8.53 -10.36
C VAL A 186 -9.16 -9.21 -11.63
N THR A 187 -9.75 -10.40 -11.51
CA THR A 187 -10.35 -11.12 -12.64
C THR A 187 -11.52 -10.32 -13.25
N CYS A 188 -12.37 -9.72 -12.41
CA CYS A 188 -13.45 -8.84 -12.86
C CYS A 188 -12.90 -7.61 -13.59
N ASN A 189 -11.92 -6.91 -13.01
CA ASN A 189 -11.30 -5.73 -13.61
C ASN A 189 -10.71 -6.05 -14.99
N VAL A 190 -9.92 -7.14 -15.10
CA VAL A 190 -9.34 -7.59 -16.37
C VAL A 190 -10.42 -7.96 -17.40
N THR A 191 -11.47 -8.66 -16.96
CA THR A 191 -12.56 -9.06 -17.85
C THR A 191 -13.32 -7.86 -18.40
N ASN A 192 -13.57 -6.85 -17.57
CA ASN A 192 -14.27 -5.64 -17.97
C ASN A 192 -13.43 -4.77 -18.90
N VAL A 193 -12.13 -4.58 -18.60
CA VAL A 193 -11.21 -3.91 -19.52
C VAL A 193 -11.11 -4.64 -20.85
N TYR A 194 -10.98 -5.97 -20.84
CA TYR A 194 -10.94 -6.78 -22.07
C TYR A 194 -12.17 -6.53 -22.95
N LYS A 195 -13.38 -6.49 -22.38
CA LYS A 195 -14.61 -6.22 -23.12
C LYS A 195 -14.57 -4.84 -23.80
N VAL A 196 -14.13 -3.81 -23.08
CA VAL A 196 -14.05 -2.43 -23.61
C VAL A 196 -12.97 -2.31 -24.68
N VAL A 197 -11.77 -2.85 -24.42
CA VAL A 197 -10.65 -2.82 -25.37
C VAL A 197 -11.04 -3.54 -26.66
N LYS A 198 -11.65 -4.73 -26.56
CA LYS A 198 -12.14 -5.47 -27.73
C LYS A 198 -13.23 -4.72 -28.49
N ALA A 199 -14.20 -4.13 -27.80
CA ALA A 199 -15.26 -3.34 -28.43
C ALA A 199 -14.73 -2.10 -29.17
N ARG A 200 -13.61 -1.53 -28.71
CA ARG A 200 -12.93 -0.39 -29.34
C ARG A 200 -11.87 -0.81 -30.37
N ASN A 201 -11.76 -2.09 -30.74
CA ASN A 201 -10.67 -2.62 -31.57
C ASN A 201 -9.26 -2.25 -31.09
N GLY A 202 -9.09 -2.11 -29.77
CA GLY A 202 -7.82 -1.80 -29.13
C GLY A 202 -6.94 -3.03 -28.86
N SER A 203 -5.71 -2.77 -28.42
CA SER A 203 -4.73 -3.81 -28.09
C SER A 203 -4.70 -4.09 -26.57
N MET A 204 -5.06 -5.32 -26.18
CA MET A 204 -4.98 -5.74 -24.77
C MET A 204 -3.55 -5.74 -24.21
N PRO A 205 -2.51 -6.17 -24.95
CA PRO A 205 -1.12 -6.00 -24.49
C PRO A 205 -0.75 -4.56 -24.16
N LEU A 206 -1.22 -3.59 -24.94
CA LEU A 206 -0.98 -2.18 -24.67
C LEU A 206 -1.71 -1.71 -23.40
N ALA A 207 -2.94 -2.20 -23.18
CA ALA A 207 -3.68 -1.93 -21.95
C ALA A 207 -2.97 -2.52 -20.72
N LEU A 208 -2.42 -3.73 -20.82
CA LEU A 208 -1.64 -4.37 -19.75
C LEU A 208 -0.30 -3.67 -19.51
N ALA A 209 0.32 -3.11 -20.55
CA ALA A 209 1.58 -2.36 -20.42
C ALA A 209 1.43 -1.13 -19.51
N MET A 210 0.21 -0.59 -19.35
CA MET A 210 -0.05 0.50 -18.39
C MET A 210 0.15 0.07 -16.92
N LEU A 211 0.12 -1.24 -16.62
CA LEU A 211 0.41 -1.75 -15.28
C LEU A 211 1.91 -1.81 -14.96
N TYR A 212 2.77 -1.60 -15.96
CA TYR A 212 4.23 -1.70 -15.83
C TYR A 212 4.82 -0.82 -14.72
N PRO A 213 4.44 0.47 -14.54
CA PRO A 213 4.99 1.30 -13.48
C PRO A 213 4.75 0.73 -12.08
N PHE A 214 3.57 0.17 -11.83
CA PHE A 214 3.25 -0.48 -10.57
C PHE A 214 4.08 -1.76 -10.35
N VAL A 215 4.30 -2.55 -11.41
CA VAL A 215 5.19 -3.74 -11.35
C VAL A 215 6.63 -3.33 -11.04
N VAL A 216 7.12 -2.23 -11.63
CA VAL A 216 8.45 -1.68 -11.35
C VAL A 216 8.54 -1.18 -9.90
N LEU A 217 7.50 -0.54 -9.36
CA LEU A 217 7.46 -0.13 -7.95
C LEU A 217 7.64 -1.33 -7.02
N VAL A 218 6.77 -2.31 -7.15
CA VAL A 218 6.75 -3.49 -6.27
C VAL A 218 8.03 -4.30 -6.43
N GLY A 219 8.45 -4.55 -7.67
CA GLY A 219 9.69 -5.27 -7.97
C GLY A 219 10.93 -4.56 -7.44
N GLY A 220 10.99 -3.23 -7.56
CA GLY A 220 12.08 -2.41 -7.02
C GLY A 220 12.17 -2.48 -5.50
N VAL A 221 11.05 -2.36 -4.79
CA VAL A 221 11.02 -2.44 -3.33
C VAL A 221 11.35 -3.84 -2.83
N LEU A 222 10.86 -4.90 -3.49
CA LEU A 222 11.21 -6.29 -3.13
C LEU A 222 12.68 -6.59 -3.41
N MET A 223 13.24 -6.10 -4.52
CA MET A 223 14.67 -6.20 -4.82
C MET A 223 15.49 -5.45 -3.77
N TRP A 224 15.05 -4.26 -3.35
CA TRP A 224 15.72 -3.49 -2.31
C TRP A 224 15.70 -4.22 -0.96
N ASP A 225 14.56 -4.80 -0.54
CA ASP A 225 14.50 -5.61 0.69
C ASP A 225 15.43 -6.82 0.62
N TYR A 226 15.43 -7.54 -0.51
CA TYR A 226 16.29 -8.70 -0.72
C TYR A 226 17.80 -8.37 -0.67
N LEU A 227 18.20 -7.24 -1.26
CA LEU A 227 19.60 -6.81 -1.31
C LEU A 227 20.06 -6.03 -0.07
N SER A 228 19.13 -5.52 0.73
CA SER A 228 19.45 -4.63 1.85
C SER A 228 20.17 -5.38 2.99
N PRO A 229 21.39 -4.97 3.37
CA PRO A 229 22.07 -5.51 4.55
C PRO A 229 21.37 -5.17 5.88
N SER A 230 20.44 -4.21 5.85
CA SER A 230 19.79 -3.66 7.04
C SER A 230 18.40 -4.24 7.31
N ASP A 231 17.92 -5.20 6.50
CA ASP A 231 16.57 -5.81 6.61
C ASP A 231 15.49 -4.71 6.73
N ILE A 232 15.36 -3.89 5.68
CA ILE A 232 14.57 -2.65 5.72
C ILE A 232 13.10 -2.90 6.08
N MET A 233 12.48 -3.97 5.57
CA MET A 233 11.08 -4.28 5.92
C MET A 233 10.93 -4.83 7.34
N GLY A 234 11.98 -5.41 7.91
CA GLY A 234 11.97 -5.88 9.30
C GLY A 234 12.21 -4.74 10.29
N ARG A 235 13.26 -3.93 10.06
CA ARG A 235 13.66 -2.87 11.00
C ARG A 235 12.89 -1.57 10.83
N TYR A 236 12.49 -1.23 9.61
CA TYR A 236 11.85 0.05 9.28
C TYR A 236 10.54 -0.14 8.49
N PRO A 237 9.59 -1.00 8.94
CA PRO A 237 8.41 -1.34 8.16
C PRO A 237 7.52 -0.11 7.86
N HIS A 238 7.34 0.79 8.83
CA HIS A 238 6.57 2.03 8.64
C HIS A 238 7.14 2.87 7.51
N LEU A 239 8.45 3.09 7.52
CA LEU A 239 9.10 3.93 6.54
C LEU A 239 9.05 3.31 5.13
N VAL A 240 9.24 1.99 5.01
CA VAL A 240 9.16 1.31 3.72
C VAL A 240 7.73 1.39 3.17
N VAL A 241 6.73 1.11 4.00
CA VAL A 241 5.31 1.15 3.57
C VAL A 241 4.85 2.57 3.27
N ILE A 242 5.21 3.58 4.08
CA ILE A 242 4.89 4.99 3.80
C ILE A 242 5.57 5.46 2.50
N GLY A 243 6.88 5.23 2.35
CA GLY A 243 7.61 5.65 1.15
C GLY A 243 7.06 5.00 -0.13
N THR A 244 6.78 3.69 -0.06
CA THR A 244 6.15 2.96 -1.17
C THR A 244 4.73 3.47 -1.43
N GLY A 245 3.96 3.72 -0.37
CA GLY A 245 2.60 4.22 -0.41
C GLY A 245 2.45 5.61 -1.00
N LEU A 246 3.35 6.54 -0.67
CA LEU A 246 3.40 7.87 -1.28
C LEU A 246 3.71 7.78 -2.78
N THR A 247 4.65 6.91 -3.12
CA THR A 247 5.01 6.65 -4.52
C THR A 247 3.84 6.00 -5.29
N PHE A 248 3.08 5.13 -4.63
CA PHE A 248 1.86 4.54 -5.15
C PHE A 248 0.74 5.57 -5.35
N GLY A 249 0.50 6.46 -4.37
CA GLY A 249 -0.48 7.55 -4.52
C GLY A 249 -0.16 8.44 -5.72
N TYR A 250 1.12 8.82 -5.87
CA TYR A 250 1.58 9.56 -7.04
C TYR A 250 1.34 8.78 -8.35
N LEU A 251 1.61 7.47 -8.38
CA LEU A 251 1.35 6.64 -9.55
C LEU A 251 -0.13 6.62 -9.92
N VAL A 252 -1.03 6.45 -8.95
CA VAL A 252 -2.48 6.45 -9.18
C VAL A 252 -2.91 7.77 -9.81
N ASP A 253 -2.55 8.90 -9.19
CA ASP A 253 -2.95 10.23 -9.66
C ASP A 253 -2.35 10.57 -11.03
N SER A 254 -1.15 10.06 -11.31
CA SER A 254 -0.41 10.32 -12.55
C SER A 254 -0.67 9.31 -13.67
N SER A 255 -1.45 8.25 -13.41
CA SER A 255 -1.85 7.22 -14.40
C SER A 255 -2.69 7.81 -15.56
N VAL A 256 -3.05 9.09 -15.48
CA VAL A 256 -3.75 9.85 -16.51
C VAL A 256 -2.80 10.36 -17.64
N SER A 257 -1.47 10.28 -17.50
CA SER A 257 -0.52 10.77 -18.52
C SER A 257 0.69 9.84 -18.76
N MET A 258 1.07 9.60 -20.02
CA MET A 258 2.22 8.74 -20.39
C MET A 258 3.59 9.38 -20.10
N ASN A 259 3.67 10.70 -19.86
CA ASN A 259 4.93 11.40 -19.53
C ASN A 259 5.40 11.17 -18.07
N THR A 260 4.69 10.33 -17.33
CA THR A 260 4.85 10.12 -15.88
C THR A 260 6.04 9.24 -15.51
N VAL A 261 6.55 8.38 -16.39
CA VAL A 261 7.57 7.38 -16.03
C VAL A 261 8.89 8.02 -15.56
N ALA A 262 9.34 9.12 -16.20
CA ALA A 262 10.56 9.81 -15.82
C ALA A 262 10.42 10.56 -14.47
N LEU A 263 9.28 11.25 -14.28
CA LEU A 263 8.95 11.90 -13.01
C LEU A 263 8.78 10.90 -11.87
N TYR A 264 8.22 9.73 -12.17
CA TYR A 264 8.07 8.62 -11.25
C TYR A 264 9.43 8.04 -10.83
N LEU A 265 10.32 7.76 -11.79
CA LEU A 265 11.66 7.26 -11.50
C LEU A 265 12.42 8.29 -10.65
N HIS A 266 12.31 9.58 -10.98
CA HIS A 266 12.89 10.65 -10.19
C HIS A 266 12.34 10.67 -8.76
N PHE A 267 11.00 10.69 -8.59
CA PHE A 267 10.36 10.68 -7.28
C PHE A 267 10.76 9.45 -6.44
N ALA A 268 10.71 8.26 -7.03
CA ALA A 268 11.12 7.02 -6.37
C ALA A 268 12.60 7.08 -5.95
N THR A 269 13.49 7.57 -6.82
CA THR A 269 14.91 7.74 -6.46
C THR A 269 15.12 8.78 -5.37
N SER A 270 14.39 9.90 -5.38
CA SER A 270 14.45 10.92 -4.34
C SER A 270 14.00 10.37 -2.99
N VAL A 271 12.87 9.65 -2.94
CA VAL A 271 12.36 9.02 -1.71
C VAL A 271 13.36 8.01 -1.17
N ILE A 272 13.88 7.12 -2.02
CA ILE A 272 14.91 6.13 -1.62
C ILE A 272 16.16 6.85 -1.10
N HIS A 273 16.62 7.89 -1.79
CA HIS A 273 17.81 8.67 -1.41
C HIS A 273 17.62 9.37 -0.06
N GLU A 274 16.48 10.02 0.16
CA GLU A 274 16.18 10.74 1.40
C GLU A 274 16.05 9.78 2.59
N ILE A 275 15.41 8.62 2.38
CA ILE A 275 15.36 7.52 3.35
C ILE A 275 16.77 7.04 3.70
N THR A 276 17.61 6.77 2.70
CA THR A 276 18.94 6.21 2.96
C THR A 276 19.86 7.21 3.64
N ASN A 277 19.79 8.48 3.25
CA ASN A 277 20.53 9.55 3.90
C ASN A 277 20.06 9.76 5.34
N ALA A 278 18.75 9.80 5.59
CA ALA A 278 18.18 10.03 6.92
C ALA A 278 18.52 8.90 7.91
N LEU A 279 18.57 7.65 7.43
CA LEU A 279 18.84 6.49 8.27
C LEU A 279 20.33 6.09 8.31
N GLY A 280 21.20 6.74 7.53
CA GLY A 280 22.61 6.32 7.38
C GLY A 280 22.76 4.89 6.82
N ILE A 281 21.76 4.41 6.08
CA ILE A 281 21.72 3.05 5.54
C ILE A 281 22.38 3.06 4.15
N TYR A 282 23.38 2.21 3.96
CA TYR A 282 24.00 2.01 2.66
C TYR A 282 23.16 1.03 1.82
N CYS A 283 22.67 1.48 0.65
CA CYS A 283 21.95 0.60 -0.30
C CYS A 283 22.83 -0.56 -0.81
N PHE A 284 24.15 -0.37 -0.85
CA PHE A 284 25.12 -1.37 -1.28
C PHE A 284 26.37 -1.29 -0.39
N SER A 285 26.80 -2.41 0.20
CA SER A 285 28.10 -2.53 0.85
C SER A 285 29.05 -3.22 -0.14
N LEU A 286 30.00 -2.48 -0.71
CA LEU A 286 31.16 -3.08 -1.36
C LEU A 286 32.17 -3.43 -0.27
N GLN A 287 32.33 -4.72 0.02
CA GLN A 287 33.40 -5.23 0.87
C GLN A 287 34.73 -5.01 0.15
N VAL A 288 35.47 -3.97 0.54
CA VAL A 288 36.85 -3.79 0.07
C VAL A 288 37.72 -4.87 0.72
N LYS A 289 38.24 -5.81 -0.08
CA LYS A 289 39.24 -6.77 0.38
C LYS A 289 40.45 -6.00 0.93
N PRO A 290 40.92 -6.26 2.17
CA PRO A 290 42.12 -5.61 2.67
C PRO A 290 43.32 -6.28 2.02
N ASN A 291 43.82 -5.72 0.92
CA ASN A 291 45.21 -5.91 0.44
C ASN A 291 45.51 -5.02 -0.78
N SER A 292 45.75 -3.74 -0.52
CA SER A 292 46.74 -2.90 -1.22
C SER A 292 46.59 -1.48 -0.66
N GLY A 293 47.59 -1.02 0.09
CA GLY A 293 47.57 0.29 0.72
C GLY A 293 47.41 1.41 -0.29
N GLN A 294 46.23 2.01 -0.33
CA GLN A 294 45.94 3.39 -0.73
C GLN A 294 44.45 3.64 -0.42
N ALA A 295 44.15 4.17 0.76
CA ALA A 295 42.82 4.67 1.08
C ALA A 295 42.65 6.04 0.40
N LEU A 296 42.24 6.03 -0.87
CA LEU A 296 41.57 7.16 -1.48
C LEU A 296 40.07 6.94 -1.29
N VAL A 297 39.49 7.61 -0.29
CA VAL A 297 38.03 7.78 -0.21
C VAL A 297 37.67 8.74 -1.34
N SER A 298 37.49 8.22 -2.56
CA SER A 298 36.74 8.93 -3.60
C SER A 298 35.31 8.40 -3.56
N THR A 299 34.42 9.16 -2.94
CA THR A 299 32.98 9.04 -3.16
C THR A 299 32.69 9.45 -4.59
N ASN A 300 32.76 8.49 -5.51
CA ASN A 300 32.28 8.69 -6.88
C ASN A 300 30.92 8.00 -7.02
N PHE A 301 29.85 8.75 -6.74
CA PHE A 301 28.49 8.44 -7.17
C PHE A 301 28.30 8.76 -8.68
N ALA A 302 29.24 8.33 -9.53
CA ALA A 302 29.29 8.71 -10.94
C ALA A 302 28.29 7.96 -11.85
N LEU A 303 27.29 7.27 -11.29
CA LEU A 303 26.26 6.57 -12.06
C LEU A 303 24.90 7.29 -12.08
N PHE A 304 24.66 8.25 -11.19
CA PHE A 304 23.40 9.02 -11.17
C PHE A 304 23.58 10.51 -11.53
N ASP A 305 24.75 11.10 -11.28
CA ASP A 305 25.03 12.52 -11.63
C ASP A 305 25.20 12.79 -13.14
N LYS A 306 25.16 11.75 -13.99
CA LYS A 306 25.22 11.92 -15.45
C LYS A 306 23.87 12.19 -16.12
N PHE A 307 22.79 12.29 -15.34
CA PHE A 307 21.47 12.71 -15.83
C PHE A 307 21.16 14.18 -15.46
N GLU A 308 22.11 15.10 -15.64
CA GLU A 308 21.76 16.50 -15.87
C GLU A 308 21.12 16.61 -17.27
N LEU A 309 19.80 16.38 -17.35
CA LEU A 309 19.01 16.88 -18.47
C LEU A 309 18.90 18.39 -18.29
N THR A 310 19.73 19.12 -19.02
CA THR A 310 19.57 20.55 -19.26
C THR A 310 18.25 20.78 -19.99
N TRP A 311 17.23 21.24 -19.27
CA TRP A 311 15.98 21.71 -19.86
C TRP A 311 16.08 23.22 -20.09
N SER A 312 16.17 23.63 -21.35
CA SER A 312 15.78 24.98 -21.75
C SER A 312 14.26 25.09 -21.70
N LEU A 313 13.79 26.09 -20.95
CA LEU A 313 12.38 26.49 -20.78
C LEU A 313 11.55 26.49 -22.06
#